data_AF-X1MFR7-F1
#
_entry.id   AF-X1MFR7-F1
#
_cell.length_a   1.000
_cell.length_b   1.000
_cell.length_c   1.000
_cell.angle_alpha   90.00
_cell.angle_beta   90.00
_cell.angle_gamma   90.00
#
_symmetry.space_group_name_H-M   'P 1'
#
loop_
_entity.id
_entity.type
_entity.pdbx_description
1 polymer ?
#
loop_
_entity_poly.entity_id
_entity_poly.type
_entity_poly.pdbx_seq_one_letter_code
_entity_poly.pdbx_strand_id
1 'polypeptide(L)'
;VDFDQEKITKAVWAAAQAVGGRDRRLAQRLSNRVVALLEEKFPREIPGVEDVQDLVEKVLIEEGHARTAKAYILYRKQHESLRKIKTTFLEVEKIVSDYLSQIDWRVRENSNIGYSMSGLMLHVAGSVITDYTLDRIYSMEIADAHRNGDIHLHDLYFGITGYCAGWSLSKLLHEGFNGVPGVIESKPAKHLDTALLQMVNFIGTLQNEWAGAQAFNSIDTYLAPFIR
;
A
#
# COMPACT_ATOMS: atom_id res chain seq x y z
N VAL A 1 -25.40 -10.10 -14.33
CA VAL A 1 -25.24 -11.57 -14.21
C VAL A 1 -26.45 -12.06 -13.45
N ASP A 2 -27.16 -13.05 -13.98
CA ASP A 2 -28.38 -13.55 -13.34
C ASP A 2 -28.06 -14.31 -12.05
N PHE A 3 -29.03 -14.31 -11.13
CA PHE A 3 -28.93 -15.03 -9.87
C PHE A 3 -28.85 -16.54 -10.15
N ASP A 4 -27.84 -17.21 -9.57
CA ASP A 4 -27.63 -18.64 -9.72
C ASP A 4 -27.39 -19.26 -8.34
N GLN A 5 -28.43 -19.92 -7.82
CA GLN A 5 -28.40 -20.59 -6.53
C GLN A 5 -27.33 -21.70 -6.45
N GLU A 6 -26.98 -22.33 -7.58
CA GLU A 6 -25.99 -23.40 -7.58
C GLU A 6 -24.61 -22.89 -7.15
N LYS A 7 -24.33 -21.59 -7.30
CA LYS A 7 -23.10 -20.97 -6.76
C LYS A 7 -23.07 -21.01 -5.23
N ILE A 8 -24.20 -20.76 -4.58
CA ILE A 8 -24.33 -20.85 -3.11
C ILE A 8 -24.16 -22.31 -2.67
N THR A 9 -24.86 -23.23 -3.33
CA THR A 9 -24.76 -24.67 -3.04
C THR A 9 -23.32 -25.16 -3.17
N LYS A 10 -22.62 -24.80 -4.25
CA LYS A 10 -21.21 -25.18 -4.48
C LYS A 10 -20.30 -24.60 -3.42
N ALA A 11 -20.48 -23.35 -3.01
CA ALA A 11 -19.65 -22.71 -1.99
C ALA A 11 -19.84 -23.37 -0.61
N VAL A 12 -21.09 -23.62 -0.21
CA VAL A 12 -21.41 -24.35 1.03
C VAL A 12 -20.87 -25.78 0.98
N TRP A 13 -21.01 -26.45 -0.17
CA TRP A 13 -20.50 -27.81 -0.36
C TRP A 13 -18.97 -27.89 -0.29
N ALA A 14 -18.26 -26.94 -0.89
CA ALA A 14 -16.80 -26.86 -0.81
C ALA A 14 -16.33 -26.64 0.64
N ALA A 15 -16.98 -25.72 1.37
CA ALA A 15 -16.69 -25.50 2.79
C ALA A 15 -16.97 -26.77 3.63
N ALA A 16 -18.06 -27.49 3.33
CA ALA A 16 -18.40 -28.73 4.01
C ALA A 16 -17.35 -29.82 3.74
N GLN A 17 -16.90 -29.98 2.49
CA GLN A 17 -15.84 -30.94 2.15
C GLN A 17 -14.52 -30.63 2.86
N ALA A 18 -14.15 -29.35 2.98
CA ALA A 18 -12.93 -28.92 3.66
C ALA A 18 -12.88 -29.34 5.14
N VAL A 19 -14.05 -29.60 5.76
CA VAL A 19 -14.16 -30.09 7.14
C VAL A 19 -14.56 -31.57 7.24
N GLY A 20 -14.58 -32.30 6.12
CA GLY A 20 -14.87 -33.74 6.05
C GLY A 20 -16.34 -34.10 5.78
N GLY A 21 -17.18 -33.12 5.45
CA GLY A 21 -18.59 -33.33 5.09
C GLY A 21 -18.76 -34.10 3.77
N ARG A 22 -19.75 -34.99 3.73
CA ARG A 22 -20.02 -35.87 2.57
C ARG A 22 -21.43 -35.74 2.00
N ASP A 23 -22.29 -34.96 2.63
CA ASP A 23 -23.68 -34.80 2.23
C ASP A 23 -23.91 -33.52 1.40
N ARG A 24 -23.89 -33.66 0.07
CA ARG A 24 -24.20 -32.56 -0.84
C ARG A 24 -25.69 -32.17 -0.79
N ARG A 25 -26.58 -33.10 -0.44
CA ARG A 25 -28.02 -32.79 -0.31
C ARG A 25 -28.26 -31.85 0.87
N LEU A 26 -27.50 -32.01 1.95
CA LEU A 26 -27.51 -31.06 3.06
C LEU A 26 -27.04 -29.67 2.62
N ALA A 27 -25.98 -29.55 1.82
CA ALA A 27 -25.54 -28.27 1.27
C ALA A 27 -26.63 -27.60 0.41
N GLN A 28 -27.38 -28.38 -0.39
CA GLN A 28 -28.52 -27.85 -1.16
C GLN A 28 -29.65 -27.38 -0.27
N ARG A 29 -29.96 -28.10 0.83
CA ARG A 29 -30.99 -27.67 1.79
C ARG A 29 -30.63 -26.35 2.47
N LEU A 30 -29.37 -26.21 2.90
CA LEU A 30 -28.85 -24.98 3.48
C LEU A 30 -28.90 -23.82 2.47
N SER A 31 -28.54 -24.09 1.22
CA SER A 31 -28.68 -23.13 0.11
C SER A 31 -30.13 -22.69 -0.09
N ASN A 32 -31.10 -23.61 -0.10
CA ASN A 32 -32.53 -23.26 -0.20
C ASN A 32 -32.96 -22.36 0.96
N ARG A 33 -32.47 -22.62 2.17
CA ARG A 33 -32.77 -21.79 3.35
C ARG A 33 -32.21 -20.38 3.22
N VAL A 34 -30.98 -20.25 2.69
CA VAL A 34 -30.36 -18.95 2.40
C VAL A 34 -31.19 -18.17 1.38
N VAL A 35 -31.65 -18.81 0.29
CA VAL A 35 -32.50 -18.16 -0.72
C VAL A 35 -33.81 -17.67 -0.14
N ALA A 36 -34.50 -18.50 0.65
CA ALA A 36 -35.75 -18.10 1.29
C ALA A 36 -35.57 -16.87 2.20
N LEU A 37 -34.46 -16.81 2.96
CA LEU A 37 -34.15 -15.66 3.81
C LEU A 37 -33.73 -14.42 3.00
N LEU A 38 -33.09 -14.59 1.85
CA LEU A 38 -32.78 -13.48 0.94
C LEU A 38 -34.06 -12.87 0.35
N GLU A 39 -35.01 -13.70 -0.09
CA GLU A 39 -36.30 -13.25 -0.62
C GLU A 39 -37.14 -12.53 0.45
N GLU A 40 -37.10 -13.01 1.70
CA GLU A 40 -37.77 -12.37 2.83
C GLU A 40 -37.14 -11.03 3.19
N LYS A 41 -35.80 -10.96 3.22
CA LYS A 41 -35.05 -9.76 3.65
C LYS A 41 -35.01 -8.68 2.57
N PHE A 42 -35.01 -9.05 1.29
CA PHE A 42 -34.89 -8.13 0.15
C PHE A 42 -36.07 -8.30 -0.84
N PRO A 43 -37.31 -8.00 -0.43
CA PRO A 43 -38.50 -8.23 -1.27
C PRO A 43 -38.61 -7.32 -2.48
N ARG A 44 -37.86 -6.19 -2.51
CA ARG A 44 -37.88 -5.19 -3.59
C ARG A 44 -36.48 -4.69 -3.98
N GLU A 45 -35.44 -5.29 -3.42
CA GLU A 45 -34.06 -4.89 -3.64
C GLU A 45 -33.26 -6.09 -4.14
N ILE A 46 -32.22 -5.84 -4.94
CA ILE A 46 -31.33 -6.90 -5.40
C ILE A 46 -30.21 -7.00 -4.36
N PRO A 47 -30.07 -8.13 -3.64
CA PRO A 47 -29.03 -8.28 -2.62
C PRO A 47 -27.64 -8.23 -3.24
N GLY A 48 -26.70 -7.62 -2.51
CA GLY A 48 -25.29 -7.61 -2.87
C GLY A 48 -24.63 -8.97 -2.63
N VAL A 49 -23.41 -9.14 -3.17
CA VAL A 49 -22.63 -10.37 -2.97
C VAL A 49 -22.30 -10.58 -1.49
N GLU A 50 -22.00 -9.51 -0.74
CA GLU A 50 -21.73 -9.57 0.70
C GLU A 50 -22.98 -9.95 1.50
N ASP A 51 -24.16 -9.42 1.13
CA ASP A 51 -25.43 -9.79 1.78
C ASP A 51 -25.71 -11.29 1.70
N VAL A 52 -25.45 -11.89 0.53
CA VAL A 52 -25.58 -13.33 0.32
C VAL A 52 -24.60 -14.10 1.19
N GLN A 53 -23.35 -13.66 1.27
CA GLN A 53 -22.30 -14.33 2.03
C GLN A 53 -22.58 -14.29 3.54
N ASP A 54 -23.01 -13.14 4.07
CA ASP A 54 -23.35 -13.00 5.49
C ASP A 54 -24.56 -13.85 5.87
N LEU A 55 -25.54 -13.98 4.97
CA LEU A 55 -26.67 -14.88 5.15
C LEU A 55 -26.26 -16.36 5.14
N VAL A 56 -25.32 -16.76 4.27
CA VAL A 56 -24.76 -18.13 4.28
C VAL A 56 -24.09 -18.43 5.62
N GLU A 57 -23.28 -17.50 6.14
CA GLU A 57 -22.61 -17.66 7.44
C GLU A 57 -23.61 -17.80 8.57
N LYS A 58 -24.63 -16.94 8.60
CA LYS A 58 -25.72 -16.99 9.58
C LYS A 58 -26.42 -18.35 9.56
N VAL A 59 -26.86 -18.81 8.40
CA VAL A 59 -27.56 -20.11 8.26
C VAL A 59 -26.67 -21.27 8.69
N LEU A 60 -25.38 -21.26 8.34
CA LEU A 60 -24.46 -22.33 8.75
C LEU A 60 -24.26 -22.37 10.27
N ILE A 61 -24.29 -21.22 10.95
CA ILE A 61 -24.17 -21.15 12.42
C ILE A 61 -25.46 -21.59 13.09
N GLU A 62 -26.61 -21.07 12.66
CA GLU A 62 -27.93 -21.36 13.24
C GLU A 62 -28.34 -22.83 13.08
N GLU A 63 -27.97 -23.47 11.97
CA GLU A 63 -28.21 -24.89 11.71
C GLU A 63 -27.15 -25.82 12.35
N GLY A 64 -26.27 -25.28 13.21
CA GLY A 64 -25.31 -26.06 13.98
C GLY A 64 -24.06 -26.52 13.22
N HIS A 65 -23.81 -25.98 12.03
CA HIS A 65 -22.65 -26.30 11.19
C HIS A 65 -21.46 -25.36 11.43
N ALA A 66 -21.14 -25.07 12.69
CA ALA A 66 -20.11 -24.09 13.08
C ALA A 66 -18.72 -24.36 12.46
N ARG A 67 -18.33 -25.63 12.31
CA ARG A 67 -17.05 -25.99 11.63
C ARG A 67 -17.06 -25.60 10.16
N THR A 68 -18.16 -25.86 9.46
CA THR A 68 -18.37 -25.48 8.05
C THR A 68 -18.43 -23.97 7.91
N ALA A 69 -19.14 -23.27 8.80
CA ALA A 69 -19.19 -21.81 8.84
C ALA A 69 -17.79 -21.20 8.95
N LYS A 70 -16.96 -21.71 9.88
CA LYS A 70 -15.57 -21.24 10.04
C LYS A 70 -14.74 -21.46 8.78
N ALA A 71 -14.86 -22.63 8.13
CA ALA A 71 -14.15 -22.91 6.88
C ALA A 71 -14.61 -21.98 5.74
N TYR A 72 -15.91 -21.69 5.67
CA TYR A 72 -16.48 -20.76 4.72
C TYR A 72 -15.96 -19.33 4.92
N ILE A 73 -15.99 -18.81 6.16
CA ILE A 73 -15.47 -17.48 6.54
C ILE A 73 -13.99 -17.36 6.15
N LEU A 74 -13.18 -18.36 6.49
CA LEU A 74 -11.74 -18.35 6.18
C LEU A 74 -11.48 -18.37 4.67
N TYR A 75 -12.24 -19.19 3.92
CA TYR A 75 -12.14 -19.22 2.47
C TYR A 75 -12.51 -17.87 1.85
N ARG A 76 -13.60 -17.24 2.30
CA ARG A 76 -14.00 -15.89 1.88
C ARG A 76 -12.88 -14.88 2.08
N LYS A 77 -12.34 -14.80 3.30
CA LYS A 77 -11.25 -13.87 3.63
C LYS A 77 -9.99 -14.11 2.79
N GLN A 78 -9.64 -15.37 2.54
CA GLN A 78 -8.51 -15.71 1.67
C GLN A 78 -8.79 -15.28 0.21
N HIS A 79 -10.00 -15.50 -0.28
CA HIS A 79 -10.37 -15.17 -1.65
C HIS A 79 -10.49 -13.66 -1.89
N GLU A 80 -11.00 -12.91 -0.90
CA GLU A 80 -10.99 -11.45 -0.86
C GLU A 80 -9.54 -10.94 -0.92
N SER A 81 -8.65 -11.48 -0.08
CA SER A 81 -7.23 -11.15 -0.11
C SER A 81 -6.58 -11.44 -1.47
N LEU A 82 -6.90 -12.58 -2.11
CA LEU A 82 -6.38 -12.94 -3.43
C LEU A 82 -6.91 -12.01 -4.53
N ARG A 83 -8.18 -11.61 -4.47
CA ARG A 83 -8.73 -10.61 -5.40
C ARG A 83 -8.06 -9.27 -5.21
N LYS A 84 -7.87 -8.83 -3.97
CA LYS A 84 -7.14 -7.59 -3.66
C LYS A 84 -5.74 -7.63 -4.24
N ILE A 85 -5.00 -8.72 -4.01
CA ILE A 85 -3.66 -8.93 -4.58
C ILE A 85 -3.70 -8.88 -6.12
N LYS A 86 -4.65 -9.58 -6.76
CA LYS A 86 -4.78 -9.59 -8.23
C LYS A 86 -5.09 -8.21 -8.79
N THR A 87 -5.98 -7.46 -8.14
CA THR A 87 -6.28 -6.07 -8.50
C THR A 87 -5.03 -5.21 -8.38
N THR A 88 -4.30 -5.30 -7.26
CA THR A 88 -3.03 -4.59 -7.07
C THR A 88 -1.98 -4.94 -8.13
N PHE A 89 -1.87 -6.21 -8.55
CA PHE A 89 -0.95 -6.59 -9.63
C PHE A 89 -1.34 -6.01 -10.99
N LEU A 90 -2.63 -6.03 -11.34
CA LEU A 90 -3.15 -5.42 -12.57
C LEU A 90 -2.95 -3.90 -12.56
N GLU A 91 -3.07 -3.28 -11.39
CA GLU A 91 -2.78 -1.86 -11.19
C GLU A 91 -1.29 -1.57 -11.40
N VAL A 92 -0.38 -2.40 -10.87
CA VAL A 92 1.07 -2.21 -11.08
C VAL A 92 1.46 -2.35 -12.56
N GLU A 93 0.95 -3.35 -13.28
CA GLU A 93 1.20 -3.50 -14.72
C GLU A 93 0.72 -2.27 -15.51
N LYS A 94 -0.45 -1.75 -15.14
CA LYS A 94 -1.01 -0.53 -15.71
C LYS A 94 -0.14 0.68 -15.39
N ILE A 95 0.27 0.89 -14.14
CA ILE A 95 1.15 2.00 -13.73
C ILE A 95 2.45 1.98 -14.54
N VAL A 96 3.07 0.80 -14.72
CA VAL A 96 4.28 0.66 -15.54
C VAL A 96 4.00 1.03 -17.00
N SER A 97 2.91 0.52 -17.57
CA SER A 97 2.53 0.79 -18.96
C SER A 97 2.20 2.26 -19.21
N ASP A 98 1.49 2.89 -18.29
CA ASP A 98 1.11 4.31 -18.33
C ASP A 98 2.36 5.21 -18.21
N TYR A 99 3.33 4.82 -17.37
CA TYR A 99 4.60 5.52 -17.28
C TYR A 99 5.42 5.41 -18.57
N LEU A 100 5.56 4.20 -19.13
CA LEU A 100 6.30 3.96 -20.38
C LEU A 100 5.70 4.71 -21.58
N SER A 101 4.36 4.86 -21.59
CA SER A 101 3.64 5.62 -22.61
C SER A 101 3.57 7.12 -22.33
N GLN A 102 4.05 7.58 -21.17
CA GLN A 102 4.02 8.98 -20.70
C GLN A 102 2.62 9.61 -20.72
N ILE A 103 1.58 8.79 -20.52
CA ILE A 103 0.17 9.22 -20.55
C ILE A 103 -0.22 9.84 -19.21
N ASP A 104 0.30 9.35 -18.08
CA ASP A 104 -0.04 9.87 -16.76
C ASP A 104 0.70 11.20 -16.48
N TRP A 105 -0.04 12.22 -16.02
CA TRP A 105 0.53 13.50 -15.61
C TRP A 105 1.47 13.35 -14.41
N ARG A 106 1.25 12.34 -13.56
CA ARG A 106 2.09 12.03 -12.40
C ARG A 106 3.53 11.69 -12.76
N VAL A 107 3.79 11.27 -14.00
CA VAL A 107 5.16 11.13 -14.53
C VAL A 107 5.93 12.45 -14.46
N ARG A 108 5.24 13.59 -14.44
CA ARG A 108 5.80 14.94 -14.40
C ARG A 108 5.52 15.69 -13.09
N GLU A 109 5.01 15.01 -12.06
CA GLU A 109 4.71 15.64 -10.76
C GLU A 109 5.99 16.10 -10.07
N ASN A 110 7.05 15.29 -10.15
CA ASN A 110 8.36 15.66 -9.62
C ASN A 110 9.22 16.31 -10.72
N SER A 111 9.41 17.63 -10.64
CA SER A 111 10.21 18.39 -11.60
C SER A 111 11.70 18.01 -11.63
N ASN A 112 12.19 17.33 -10.60
CA ASN A 112 13.60 16.92 -10.48
C ASN A 112 13.86 15.53 -11.09
N ILE A 113 12.80 14.82 -11.50
CA ILE A 113 12.91 13.44 -11.99
C ILE A 113 12.38 13.38 -13.42
N GLY A 114 13.30 13.11 -14.34
CA GLY A 114 12.97 12.88 -15.75
C GLY A 114 12.54 11.45 -16.02
N TYR A 115 12.09 11.20 -17.25
CA TYR A 115 11.80 9.85 -17.74
C TYR A 115 13.05 8.98 -17.73
N SER A 116 13.13 8.06 -16.78
CA SER A 116 14.22 7.10 -16.62
C SER A 116 13.76 5.83 -15.91
N MET A 117 14.64 4.82 -15.84
CA MET A 117 14.38 3.60 -15.05
C MET A 117 14.26 3.89 -13.54
N SER A 118 15.08 4.80 -13.00
CA SER A 118 14.96 5.22 -11.60
C SER A 118 13.64 5.96 -11.34
N GLY A 119 13.21 6.81 -12.28
CA GLY A 119 11.92 7.47 -12.23
C GLY A 119 10.75 6.48 -12.28
N LEU A 120 10.84 5.43 -13.11
CA LEU A 120 9.84 4.36 -13.17
C LEU A 120 9.73 3.62 -11.83
N MET A 121 10.88 3.24 -11.25
CA MET A 121 10.92 2.57 -9.94
C MET A 121 10.27 3.43 -8.86
N LEU A 122 10.60 4.73 -8.82
CA LEU A 122 10.01 5.66 -7.87
C LEU A 122 8.51 5.86 -8.14
N HIS A 123 8.08 5.96 -9.39
CA HIS A 123 6.67 6.14 -9.74
C HIS A 123 5.81 4.96 -9.31
N VAL A 124 6.29 3.73 -9.54
CA VAL A 124 5.61 2.51 -9.10
C VAL A 124 5.56 2.44 -7.57
N ALA A 125 6.71 2.60 -6.90
CA ALA A 125 6.77 2.55 -5.44
C ALA A 125 5.92 3.66 -4.80
N GLY A 126 6.01 4.87 -5.35
CA GLY A 126 5.30 6.05 -4.91
C GLY A 126 3.78 5.94 -5.04
N SER A 127 3.29 5.33 -6.11
CA SER A 127 1.85 5.06 -6.29
C SER A 127 1.34 4.12 -5.19
N VAL A 128 2.08 3.05 -4.91
CA VAL A 128 1.72 2.09 -3.85
C VAL A 128 1.77 2.72 -2.46
N ILE A 129 2.78 3.55 -2.18
CA ILE A 129 2.91 4.26 -0.89
C ILE A 129 1.79 5.31 -0.73
N THR A 130 1.41 5.99 -1.82
CA THR A 130 0.31 6.96 -1.83
C THR A 130 -1.00 6.29 -1.42
N ASP A 131 -1.35 5.16 -2.04
CA ASP A 131 -2.55 4.41 -1.70
C ASP A 131 -2.52 3.92 -0.25
N TYR A 132 -1.38 3.39 0.20
CA TYR A 132 -1.21 2.99 1.60
C TYR A 132 -1.42 4.16 2.56
N THR A 133 -0.84 5.32 2.26
CA THR A 133 -0.91 6.51 3.11
C THR A 133 -2.35 7.03 3.22
N LEU A 134 -3.05 7.12 2.10
CA LEU A 134 -4.46 7.56 2.06
C LEU A 134 -5.40 6.56 2.76
N ASP A 135 -5.17 5.26 2.62
CA ASP A 135 -6.06 4.24 3.18
C ASP A 135 -5.78 3.90 4.65
N ARG A 136 -4.53 4.06 5.11
CA ARG A 136 -4.09 3.56 6.43
C ARG A 136 -3.67 4.64 7.42
N ILE A 137 -3.23 5.80 6.96
CA ILE A 137 -2.66 6.84 7.81
C ILE A 137 -3.66 7.98 7.98
N TYR A 138 -4.24 8.45 6.88
CA TYR A 138 -5.25 9.50 6.91
C TYR A 138 -6.65 8.93 7.21
N SER A 139 -7.51 9.81 7.74
CA SER A 139 -8.93 9.50 7.84
C SER A 139 -9.58 9.53 6.46
N MET A 140 -10.73 8.86 6.33
CA MET A 140 -11.47 8.77 5.07
C MET A 140 -11.82 10.17 4.54
N GLU A 141 -12.19 11.09 5.41
CA GLU A 141 -12.55 12.46 5.03
C GLU A 141 -11.39 13.21 4.38
N ILE A 142 -10.17 13.07 4.92
CA ILE A 142 -8.97 13.70 4.37
C ILE A 142 -8.58 13.04 3.04
N ALA A 143 -8.64 11.71 2.99
CA ALA A 143 -8.30 10.96 1.79
C ALA A 143 -9.26 11.29 0.63
N ASP A 144 -10.55 11.39 0.91
CA ASP A 144 -11.57 11.73 -0.09
C ASP A 144 -11.45 13.18 -0.54
N ALA A 145 -11.19 14.12 0.38
CA ALA A 145 -10.92 15.52 0.02
C ALA A 145 -9.71 15.63 -0.93
N HIS A 146 -8.67 14.82 -0.74
CA HIS A 146 -7.54 14.77 -1.68
C HIS A 146 -7.93 14.15 -3.03
N ARG A 147 -8.61 13.00 -3.01
CA ARG A 147 -9.04 12.28 -4.22
C ARG A 147 -10.01 13.08 -5.09
N ASN A 148 -10.88 13.87 -4.46
CA ASN A 148 -11.85 14.73 -5.14
C ASN A 148 -11.24 16.07 -5.57
N GLY A 149 -10.02 16.38 -5.15
CA GLY A 149 -9.33 17.63 -5.49
C GLY A 149 -9.77 18.83 -4.65
N ASP A 150 -10.48 18.62 -3.54
CA ASP A 150 -10.83 19.67 -2.58
C ASP A 150 -9.57 20.19 -1.86
N ILE A 151 -8.59 19.31 -1.63
CA ILE A 151 -7.26 19.64 -1.12
C ILE A 151 -6.17 18.89 -1.91
N HIS A 152 -4.94 19.40 -1.88
CA HIS A 152 -3.79 18.70 -2.42
C HIS A 152 -2.80 18.39 -1.29
N LEU A 153 -2.64 17.10 -0.99
CA LEU A 153 -1.61 16.60 -0.07
C LEU A 153 -0.32 16.42 -0.87
N HIS A 154 0.68 17.23 -0.54
CA HIS A 154 1.97 17.19 -1.21
C HIS A 154 2.75 15.93 -0.83
N ASP A 155 3.49 15.40 -1.81
CA ASP A 155 4.51 14.35 -1.65
C ASP A 155 4.02 13.04 -0.99
N LEU A 156 2.77 12.65 -1.28
CA LEU A 156 2.18 11.39 -0.80
C LEU A 156 2.97 10.13 -1.20
N TYR A 157 3.75 10.20 -2.28
CA TYR A 157 4.66 9.13 -2.69
C TYR A 157 5.77 8.84 -1.66
N PHE A 158 5.98 9.75 -0.70
CA PHE A 158 6.82 9.60 0.50
C PHE A 158 6.01 9.75 1.81
N GLY A 159 4.69 9.48 1.80
CA GLY A 159 3.77 9.80 2.89
C GLY A 159 4.07 9.21 4.29
N ILE A 160 5.09 8.36 4.41
CA ILE A 160 5.59 7.76 5.66
C ILE A 160 6.94 8.32 6.13
N THR A 161 7.52 9.28 5.41
CA THR A 161 8.81 9.90 5.74
C THR A 161 8.67 11.40 5.98
N GLY A 162 9.77 12.04 6.39
CA GLY A 162 9.80 13.49 6.53
C GLY A 162 9.86 14.21 5.18
N TYR A 163 9.37 15.45 5.15
CA TYR A 163 9.39 16.28 3.95
C TYR A 163 10.80 16.82 3.65
N CYS A 164 11.23 17.88 4.32
CA CYS A 164 12.53 18.51 4.12
C CYS A 164 13.33 18.53 5.42
N ALA A 165 14.67 18.55 5.32
CA ALA A 165 15.54 18.69 6.47
C ALA A 165 16.76 19.58 6.19
N GLY A 166 17.13 20.33 7.23
CA GLY A 166 18.39 21.06 7.30
C GLY A 166 19.35 20.33 8.23
N TRP A 167 20.59 20.14 7.79
CA TRP A 167 21.59 19.35 8.50
C TRP A 167 22.73 20.22 9.00
N SER A 168 23.25 19.88 10.19
CA SER A 168 24.40 20.56 10.76
C SER A 168 25.68 20.12 10.05
N LEU A 169 26.19 20.98 9.17
CA LEU A 169 27.49 20.76 8.53
C LEU A 169 28.62 20.71 9.57
N SER A 170 28.54 21.55 10.62
CA SER A 170 29.49 21.53 11.73
C SER A 170 29.61 20.14 12.35
N LYS A 171 28.48 19.45 12.57
CA LYS A 171 28.48 18.11 13.16
C LYS A 171 29.20 17.11 12.25
N LEU A 172 28.87 17.12 10.95
CA LEU A 172 29.53 16.26 9.97
C LEU A 172 31.05 16.50 9.93
N LEU A 173 31.48 17.76 9.98
CA LEU A 173 32.91 18.12 9.94
C LEU A 173 33.67 17.80 11.23
N HIS A 174 33.02 17.83 12.40
CA HIS A 174 33.68 17.55 13.68
C HIS A 174 33.63 16.07 14.09
N GLU A 175 32.59 15.35 13.67
CA GLU A 175 32.36 13.96 14.08
C GLU A 175 32.66 12.95 12.96
N GLY A 176 32.58 13.37 11.70
CA GLY A 176 32.57 12.47 10.55
C GLY A 176 31.30 11.61 10.52
N PHE A 177 31.40 10.42 9.93
CA PHE A 177 30.35 9.40 9.95
C PHE A 177 30.64 8.38 11.04
N ASN A 178 29.78 8.26 12.05
CA ASN A 178 29.98 7.32 13.16
C ASN A 178 28.64 6.86 13.79
N GLY A 179 28.72 5.88 14.70
CA GLY A 179 27.64 5.53 15.63
C GLY A 179 26.63 4.51 15.11
N VAL A 180 26.87 3.89 13.95
CA VAL A 180 25.96 2.89 13.35
C VAL A 180 26.63 1.51 13.33
N PRO A 181 26.15 0.55 14.13
CA PRO A 181 26.71 -0.80 14.17
C PRO A 181 26.67 -1.49 12.79
N GLY A 182 27.79 -2.09 12.38
CA GLY A 182 27.88 -2.84 11.13
C GLY A 182 28.00 -1.99 9.86
N VAL A 183 28.13 -0.67 9.99
CA VAL A 183 28.34 0.25 8.87
C VAL A 183 29.75 0.85 8.96
N ILE A 184 30.37 1.10 7.81
CA ILE A 184 31.70 1.71 7.74
C ILE A 184 31.62 3.17 8.25
N GLU A 185 32.51 3.49 9.17
CA GLU A 185 32.65 4.84 9.73
C GLU A 185 33.76 5.63 9.03
N SER A 186 33.69 6.95 9.08
CA SER A 186 34.69 7.87 8.55
C SER A 186 35.01 8.94 9.58
N LYS A 187 36.31 9.19 9.79
CA LYS A 187 36.77 10.26 10.67
C LYS A 187 36.50 11.65 10.05
N PRO A 188 36.50 12.72 10.86
CA PRO A 188 36.48 14.09 10.40
C PRO A 188 37.46 14.36 9.25
N ALA A 189 36.98 15.07 8.22
CA ALA A 189 37.80 15.46 7.07
C ALA A 189 38.94 16.42 7.49
N LYS A 190 40.12 16.23 6.88
CA LYS A 190 41.30 17.11 7.08
C LYS A 190 41.65 17.97 5.87
N HIS A 191 41.06 17.65 4.72
CA HIS A 191 41.27 18.32 3.45
C HIS A 191 39.91 18.65 2.81
N LEU A 192 39.86 19.72 2.01
CA LEU A 192 38.61 20.24 1.44
C LEU A 192 37.91 19.21 0.56
N ASP A 193 38.66 18.52 -0.29
CA ASP A 193 38.17 17.46 -1.17
C ASP A 193 37.46 16.35 -0.38
N THR A 194 38.04 15.94 0.74
CA THR A 194 37.49 14.92 1.63
C THR A 194 36.21 15.42 2.30
N ALA A 195 36.18 16.69 2.73
CA ALA A 195 34.99 17.29 3.33
C ALA A 195 33.83 17.36 2.32
N LEU A 196 34.12 17.79 1.08
CA LEU A 196 33.14 17.83 -0.01
C LEU A 196 32.63 16.43 -0.35
N LEU A 197 33.50 15.42 -0.42
CA LEU A 197 33.08 14.04 -0.66
C LEU A 197 32.18 13.51 0.46
N GLN A 198 32.49 13.80 1.73
CA GLN A 198 31.63 13.44 2.85
C GLN A 198 30.27 14.14 2.77
N MET A 199 30.24 15.43 2.43
CA MET A 199 29.00 16.19 2.23
C MET A 199 28.13 15.63 1.09
N VAL A 200 28.75 15.32 -0.05
CA VAL A 200 28.07 14.75 -1.23
C VAL A 200 27.50 13.37 -0.89
N ASN A 201 28.27 12.51 -0.21
CA ASN A 201 27.78 11.21 0.23
C ASN A 201 26.61 11.36 1.21
N PHE A 202 26.71 12.30 2.17
CA PHE A 202 25.67 12.53 3.16
C PHE A 202 24.33 12.93 2.49
N ILE A 203 24.34 13.96 1.63
CA ILE A 203 23.13 14.41 0.92
C ILE A 203 22.65 13.33 -0.06
N GLY A 204 23.58 12.71 -0.79
CA GLY A 204 23.27 11.69 -1.80
C GLY A 204 22.64 10.43 -1.21
N THR A 205 22.94 10.08 0.04
CA THR A 205 22.23 9.01 0.75
C THR A 205 20.86 9.49 1.21
N LEU A 206 20.79 10.64 1.90
CA LEU A 206 19.56 11.11 2.54
C LEU A 206 18.48 11.56 1.57
N GLN A 207 18.80 11.88 0.32
CA GLN A 207 17.79 12.16 -0.71
C GLN A 207 16.82 10.99 -0.94
N ASN A 208 17.17 9.77 -0.53
CA ASN A 208 16.29 8.61 -0.62
C ASN A 208 15.42 8.41 0.65
N GLU A 209 15.69 9.14 1.72
CA GLU A 209 15.03 9.01 3.03
C GLU A 209 14.04 10.14 3.32
N TRP A 210 14.04 11.19 2.49
CA TRP A 210 13.22 12.39 2.64
C TRP A 210 12.58 12.75 1.30
N ALA A 211 11.36 13.29 1.34
CA ALA A 211 10.61 13.60 0.12
C ALA A 211 11.13 14.85 -0.62
N GLY A 212 11.62 15.82 0.14
CA GLY A 212 11.93 17.16 -0.32
C GLY A 212 13.38 17.58 -0.07
N ALA A 213 13.59 18.89 -0.10
CA ALA A 213 14.92 19.51 -0.05
C ALA A 213 15.73 19.10 1.19
N GLN A 214 16.99 18.76 0.94
CA GLN A 214 18.02 18.49 1.95
C GLN A 214 19.11 19.55 1.81
N ALA A 215 19.45 20.23 2.90
CA ALA A 215 20.40 21.34 2.83
C ALA A 215 21.38 21.37 4.02
N PHE A 216 22.58 21.87 3.76
CA PHE A 216 23.50 22.30 4.80
C PHE A 216 23.41 23.81 5.00
N ASN A 217 23.51 24.26 6.25
CA ASN A 217 23.59 25.68 6.57
C ASN A 217 25.05 26.16 6.62
N SER A 218 25.26 27.44 6.27
CA SER A 218 26.54 28.16 6.46
C SER A 218 27.75 27.44 5.85
N ILE A 219 27.59 26.90 4.63
CA ILE A 219 28.61 26.13 3.92
C ILE A 219 29.91 26.94 3.78
N ASP A 220 29.80 28.20 3.38
CA ASP A 220 30.90 29.15 3.25
C ASP A 220 31.71 29.31 4.55
N THR A 221 30.99 29.49 5.66
CA THR A 221 31.56 29.73 6.98
C THR A 221 32.30 28.49 7.48
N TYR A 222 31.69 27.32 7.34
CA TYR A 222 32.25 26.06 7.84
C TYR A 222 33.35 25.49 6.95
N LEU A 223 33.35 25.78 5.65
CA LEU A 223 34.39 25.32 4.73
C LEU A 223 35.57 26.30 4.63
N ALA A 224 35.44 27.56 5.06
CA ALA A 224 36.51 28.56 5.02
C ALA A 224 37.86 28.05 5.60
N PRO A 225 37.92 27.30 6.72
CA PRO A 225 39.19 26.80 7.27
C PRO A 225 39.94 25.81 6.37
N PHE A 226 39.25 25.18 5.41
CA PHE A 226 39.83 24.22 4.47
C PHE A 226 40.42 24.87 3.21
N ILE A 227 40.10 26.14 2.96
CA ILE A 227 40.64 26.91 1.83
C ILE A 227 41.87 27.68 2.35
N ARG A 228 43.05 27.23 1.94
CA ARG A 228 44.36 27.86 2.25
C ARG A 228 45.10 28.22 0.97
#